data_AF-A0A2X2HRA7-F1
#
_entry.id   AF-A0A2X2HRA7-F1
#
_cell.length_a   1.000
_cell.length_b   1.000
_cell.length_c   1.000
_cell.angle_alpha   90.00
_cell.angle_beta   90.00
_cell.angle_gamma   90.00
#
_symmetry.space_group_name_H-M   'P 1'
#
loop_
_entity.id
_entity.type
_entity.pdbx_description
1 polymer ?
#
loop_
_entity_poly.entity_id
_entity_poly.type
_entity_poly.pdbx_seq_one_letter_code
_entity_poly.pdbx_strand_id
1 'polypeptide(L)'
;MGLKKDFNFGEITAADIGRMNVTKEERDKLRQKVPGLRNVALTAPYFHRGDVPTLDGAVKLMLRYQVGKELPQEDVDDIVAFLHSLNGVYTPYMQDKQ
;
A
#
# COMPACT_ATOMS: atom_id res chain seq x y z
N MET A 1 -12.04 -14.00 1.29
CA MET A 1 -11.28 -12.74 1.16
C MET A 1 -9.85 -13.01 1.60
N GLY A 2 -8.87 -12.74 0.73
CA GLY A 2 -7.46 -13.07 0.89
C GLY A 2 -6.72 -12.79 -0.43
N LEU A 3 -5.41 -13.03 -0.46
CA LEU A 3 -4.63 -12.94 -1.69
C LEU A 3 -5.22 -13.88 -2.76
N LYS A 4 -5.18 -13.42 -4.02
CA LYS A 4 -5.52 -14.22 -5.21
C LYS A 4 -4.33 -15.01 -5.74
N LYS A 5 -3.12 -14.56 -5.41
CA LYS A 5 -1.86 -15.25 -5.68
C LYS A 5 -0.96 -15.10 -4.45
N ASP A 6 -0.17 -16.12 -4.12
CA ASP A 6 0.76 -16.04 -2.99
C ASP A 6 1.84 -15.00 -3.26
N PHE A 7 2.07 -14.12 -2.27
CA PHE A 7 3.15 -13.15 -2.31
C PHE A 7 4.43 -13.81 -1.81
N ASN A 8 5.51 -13.75 -2.59
CA ASN A 8 6.80 -14.28 -2.15
C ASN A 8 7.53 -13.27 -1.26
N PHE A 9 7.47 -13.49 0.05
CA PHE A 9 8.11 -12.63 1.05
C PHE A 9 9.64 -12.84 1.15
N GLY A 10 10.21 -13.90 0.56
CA GLY A 10 11.58 -14.30 0.84
C GLY A 10 11.77 -14.63 2.32
N GLU A 11 12.77 -14.02 2.97
CA GLU A 11 12.91 -14.09 4.43
C GLU A 11 11.74 -13.35 5.10
N ILE A 12 11.00 -14.05 5.97
CA ILE A 12 9.87 -13.48 6.71
C ILE A 12 10.41 -12.73 7.93
N THR A 13 10.06 -11.46 8.04
CA THR A 13 10.43 -10.59 9.16
C THR A 13 9.23 -10.34 10.09
N ALA A 14 9.46 -9.70 11.23
CA ALA A 14 8.39 -9.29 12.12
C ALA A 14 7.38 -8.35 11.45
N ALA A 15 7.80 -7.54 10.46
CA ALA A 15 6.90 -6.66 9.72
C ALA A 15 5.87 -7.45 8.91
N ASP A 16 6.23 -8.63 8.43
CA ASP A 16 5.35 -9.47 7.60
C ASP A 16 4.32 -10.23 8.41
N ILE A 17 4.67 -10.60 9.65
CA ILE A 17 3.75 -11.30 10.56
C ILE A 17 2.42 -10.54 10.68
N GLY A 18 2.46 -9.20 10.67
CA GLY A 18 1.28 -8.35 10.54
C GLY A 18 0.34 -8.45 11.73
N ARG A 19 -0.95 -8.67 11.48
CA ARG A 19 -2.04 -8.68 12.47
C ARG A 19 -1.80 -9.69 13.61
N MET A 20 -1.16 -10.82 13.32
CA MET A 20 -0.84 -11.83 14.34
C MET A 20 0.09 -11.29 15.44
N ASN A 21 0.93 -10.27 15.16
CA ASN A 21 1.76 -9.64 16.20
C ASN A 21 0.91 -9.11 17.36
N VAL A 22 -0.35 -8.73 17.07
CA VAL A 22 -1.32 -8.23 18.06
C VAL A 22 -2.22 -9.36 18.55
N THR A 23 -2.86 -10.10 17.63
CA THR A 23 -3.93 -11.05 18.00
C THR A 23 -3.42 -12.38 18.55
N LYS A 24 -2.18 -12.75 18.23
CA LYS A 24 -1.58 -14.06 18.54
C LYS A 24 -2.27 -15.27 17.89
N GLU A 25 -3.15 -15.03 16.93
CA GLU A 25 -3.90 -16.06 16.22
C GLU A 25 -3.22 -16.41 14.88
N GLU A 26 -2.91 -17.68 14.62
CA GLU A 26 -2.20 -18.09 13.39
C GLU A 26 -2.96 -17.71 12.11
N ARG A 27 -4.31 -17.68 12.17
CA ARG A 27 -5.16 -17.24 11.03
C ARG A 27 -4.92 -15.78 10.58
N ASP A 28 -4.29 -14.98 11.43
CA ASP A 28 -3.99 -13.57 11.20
C ASP A 28 -2.57 -13.33 10.67
N LYS A 29 -1.76 -14.38 10.53
CA LYS A 29 -0.41 -14.28 9.99
C LYS A 29 -0.45 -13.75 8.56
N LEU A 30 0.49 -12.88 8.22
CA LEU A 30 0.61 -12.20 6.92
C LEU A 30 -0.57 -11.29 6.55
N ARG A 31 -1.52 -11.03 7.46
CA ARG A 31 -2.59 -10.07 7.23
C ARG A 31 -2.14 -8.68 7.67
N GLN A 32 -2.19 -7.74 6.74
CA GLN A 32 -1.86 -6.34 7.01
C GLN A 32 -3.14 -5.49 7.07
N LYS A 33 -3.09 -4.38 7.80
CA LYS A 33 -4.15 -3.37 7.76
C LYS A 33 -4.12 -2.68 6.40
N VAL A 34 -5.29 -2.54 5.76
CA VAL A 34 -5.40 -1.76 4.53
C VAL A 34 -5.14 -0.27 4.85
N PRO A 35 -4.11 0.36 4.26
CA PRO A 35 -3.82 1.77 4.50
C PRO A 35 -4.82 2.67 3.79
N GLY A 36 -4.97 3.90 4.29
CA GLY A 36 -5.61 4.96 3.51
C GLY A 36 -4.67 5.42 2.38
N LEU A 37 -5.23 5.82 1.23
CA LEU A 37 -4.45 6.19 0.04
C LEU A 37 -4.33 7.71 -0.20
N ARG A 38 -4.79 8.54 0.75
CA ARG A 38 -4.59 10.00 0.66
C ARG A 38 -3.09 10.30 0.73
N ASN A 39 -2.62 11.19 -0.14
CA ASN A 39 -1.22 11.56 -0.28
C ASN A 39 -0.28 10.38 -0.67
N VAL A 40 -0.81 9.26 -1.17
CA VAL A 40 0.01 8.06 -1.43
C VAL A 40 1.14 8.33 -2.42
N ALA A 41 0.90 9.19 -3.41
CA ALA A 41 1.91 9.58 -4.40
C ALA A 41 3.11 10.34 -3.81
N LEU A 42 3.02 10.80 -2.54
CA LEU A 42 4.10 11.51 -1.83
C LEU A 42 4.79 10.64 -0.76
N THR A 43 4.44 9.35 -0.68
CA THR A 43 4.84 8.46 0.44
C THR A 43 5.60 7.21 -0.01
N ALA A 44 6.33 7.31 -1.12
CA ALA A 44 7.27 6.26 -1.49
C ALA A 44 8.38 6.11 -0.41
N PRO A 45 8.97 4.91 -0.23
CA PRO A 45 8.62 3.65 -0.89
C PRO A 45 7.38 2.96 -0.27
N TYR A 46 6.77 2.04 -1.02
CA TYR A 46 5.45 1.46 -0.73
C TYR A 46 5.50 0.13 0.02
N PHE A 47 4.34 -0.27 0.54
CA PHE A 47 4.08 -1.45 1.40
C PHE A 47 4.72 -1.38 2.80
N HIS A 48 4.48 -2.40 3.63
CA HIS A 48 4.88 -2.42 5.04
C HIS A 48 6.38 -2.58 5.25
N ARG A 49 7.12 -3.04 4.23
CA ARG A 49 8.59 -3.10 4.25
C ARG A 49 9.26 -1.86 3.64
N GLY A 50 8.51 -1.03 2.91
CA GLY A 50 9.09 0.09 2.17
C GLY A 50 10.08 -0.36 1.09
N ASP A 51 9.84 -1.51 0.46
CA ASP A 51 10.76 -2.14 -0.50
C ASP A 51 10.33 -1.97 -1.96
N VAL A 52 9.17 -1.35 -2.22
CA VAL A 52 8.70 -1.07 -3.57
C VAL A 52 8.86 0.42 -3.89
N PRO A 53 9.70 0.78 -4.87
CA PRO A 53 10.13 2.17 -5.05
C PRO A 53 9.11 3.05 -5.79
N THR A 54 8.23 2.47 -6.63
CA THR A 54 7.36 3.23 -7.55
C THR A 54 5.89 2.94 -7.34
N LEU A 55 5.05 3.96 -7.55
CA LEU A 55 3.60 3.83 -7.41
C LEU A 55 3.02 2.88 -8.47
N ASP A 56 3.52 2.96 -9.71
CA ASP A 56 3.22 2.01 -10.78
C ASP A 56 3.52 0.56 -10.37
N GLY A 57 4.71 0.31 -9.81
CA GLY A 57 5.09 -1.01 -9.31
C GLY A 57 4.17 -1.49 -8.20
N ALA A 58 3.82 -0.61 -7.26
CA ALA A 58 2.89 -0.93 -6.18
C ALA A 58 1.48 -1.29 -6.71
N VAL A 59 0.95 -0.53 -7.69
CA VAL A 59 -0.34 -0.81 -8.33
C VAL A 59 -0.32 -2.16 -9.03
N LYS A 60 0.72 -2.45 -9.82
CA LYS A 60 0.87 -3.74 -10.51
C LYS A 60 0.93 -4.93 -9.56
N LEU A 61 1.66 -4.80 -8.45
CA LEU A 61 1.73 -5.84 -7.43
C LEU A 61 0.37 -6.04 -6.75
N MET A 62 -0.37 -4.97 -6.45
CA MET A 62 -1.73 -5.06 -5.90
C MET A 62 -2.70 -5.73 -6.87
N LEU A 63 -2.67 -5.38 -8.15
CA LEU A 63 -3.47 -6.03 -9.19
C LEU A 63 -3.16 -7.53 -9.25
N ARG A 64 -1.88 -7.90 -9.26
CA ARG A 64 -1.45 -9.31 -9.34
C ARG A 64 -1.85 -10.12 -8.11
N TYR A 65 -1.58 -9.63 -6.91
CA TYR A 65 -1.70 -10.42 -5.68
C TYR A 65 -3.06 -10.28 -5.00
N GLN A 66 -3.70 -9.11 -5.05
CA GLN A 66 -5.03 -8.93 -4.43
C GLN A 66 -6.18 -9.26 -5.37
N VAL A 67 -6.04 -8.93 -6.66
CA VAL A 67 -7.12 -9.07 -7.65
C VAL A 67 -6.90 -10.30 -8.55
N GLY A 68 -5.65 -10.70 -8.77
CA GLY A 68 -5.30 -11.83 -9.64
C GLY A 68 -5.26 -11.45 -11.11
N LYS A 69 -5.13 -10.16 -11.44
CA LYS A 69 -5.17 -9.64 -12.81
C LYS A 69 -3.87 -8.93 -13.18
N GLU A 70 -3.60 -8.93 -14.47
CA GLU A 70 -2.66 -8.02 -15.12
C GLU A 70 -3.52 -7.16 -16.06
N LEU A 71 -3.32 -5.84 -16.01
CA LEU A 71 -4.03 -4.89 -16.87
C LEU A 71 -3.07 -4.30 -17.89
N PRO A 72 -3.58 -3.79 -19.03
CA PRO A 72 -2.81 -2.93 -19.92
C PRO A 72 -2.14 -1.78 -19.17
N GLN A 73 -1.00 -1.29 -19.68
CA GLN A 73 -0.27 -0.19 -19.03
C GLN A 73 -1.12 1.08 -18.93
N GLU A 74 -1.96 1.37 -19.93
CA GLU A 74 -2.88 2.51 -19.92
C GLU A 74 -3.82 2.51 -18.70
N ASP A 75 -4.40 1.35 -18.34
CA ASP A 75 -5.25 1.22 -17.16
C ASP A 75 -4.45 1.44 -15.86
N VAL A 76 -3.20 0.98 -15.81
CA VAL A 76 -2.30 1.21 -14.67
C VAL A 76 -1.98 2.70 -14.54
N ASP A 77 -1.70 3.37 -15.66
CA ASP A 77 -1.40 4.80 -15.71
C ASP A 77 -2.62 5.62 -15.25
N ASP A 78 -3.83 5.24 -15.65
CA ASP A 78 -5.08 5.87 -15.21
C ASP A 78 -5.30 5.71 -13.70
N ILE A 79 -5.03 4.52 -13.14
CA ILE A 79 -5.08 4.29 -11.68
C ILE A 79 -4.04 5.17 -10.98
N VAL A 80 -2.81 5.21 -11.49
CA VAL A 80 -1.74 6.05 -10.92
C VAL A 80 -2.13 7.52 -10.97
N ALA A 81 -2.68 8.01 -12.08
CA ALA A 81 -3.18 9.38 -12.24
C ALA A 81 -4.30 9.69 -11.23
N PHE A 82 -5.24 8.77 -11.03
CA PHE A 82 -6.25 8.89 -9.99
C PHE A 82 -5.62 8.98 -8.59
N LEU A 83 -4.63 8.15 -8.27
CA LEU A 83 -3.95 8.19 -6.98
C LEU A 83 -3.17 9.51 -6.75
N HIS A 84 -2.62 10.11 -7.82
CA HIS A 84 -2.04 11.45 -7.75
C HIS A 84 -3.09 12.52 -7.40
N SER A 85 -4.35 12.35 -7.84
CA SER A 85 -5.44 13.27 -7.48
C SER A 85 -5.80 13.23 -5.98
N LEU A 86 -5.35 12.22 -5.23
CA LEU A 86 -5.59 12.09 -3.79
C LEU A 86 -4.59 12.90 -2.93
N ASN A 87 -3.70 13.66 -3.55
CA ASN A 87 -2.78 14.56 -2.86
C ASN A 87 -3.50 15.82 -2.39
N GLY A 88 -3.49 16.06 -1.09
CA GLY A 88 -3.95 17.30 -0.48
C GLY A 88 -2.80 18.28 -0.22
N VAL A 89 -3.15 19.54 0.01
CA VAL A 89 -2.22 20.56 0.50
C VAL A 89 -2.48 20.76 1.99
N TYR A 90 -1.41 20.75 2.79
CA TYR A 90 -1.51 21.09 4.20
C TYR A 90 -1.57 22.62 4.35
N THR A 91 -2.67 23.12 4.91
CA THR A 91 -2.81 24.52 5.31
C THR A 91 -2.65 24.60 6.83
N PRO A 92 -1.50 25.09 7.35
CA PRO A 92 -1.32 25.26 8.78
C PRO A 92 -2.28 26.32 9.31
N TYR A 93 -2.78 26.11 10.53
CA TYR A 93 -3.50 27.15 11.26
C TYR A 93 -2.54 28.30 11.59
N MET A 94 -2.87 29.52 11.16
CA MET A 94 -2.13 30.72 11.53
C MET A 94 -2.57 31.14 12.94
N GLN A 95 -1.68 31.04 13.93
CA GLN A 95 -1.91 31.69 15.22
C GLN A 95 -1.53 33.17 15.08
N ASP A 96 -2.47 34.07 15.35
CA ASP A 96 -2.15 35.48 15.54
C ASP A 96 -1.17 35.58 16.72
N LYS A 97 0.01 36.14 16.46
CA LYS A 97 0.95 36.47 17.54
C LYS A 97 0.35 37.63 18.34
N GLN A 98 0.00 37.35 19.58
CA GLN A 98 -0.40 38.35 20.57
C GLN A 98 0.81 39.19 21.01
#